data_AF-A0A5K1GJF8-F1
#
_entry.id   AF-A0A5K1GJF8-F1
#
_cell.length_a   1.000
_cell.length_b   1.000
_cell.length_c   1.000
_cell.angle_alpha   90.00
_cell.angle_beta   90.00
_cell.angle_gamma   90.00
#
_symmetry.space_group_name_H-M   'P 1'
#
loop_
_entity.id
_entity.type
_entity.pdbx_description
1 polymer ?
#
loop_
_entity_poly.entity_id
_entity_poly.type
_entity_poly.pdbx_seq_one_letter_code
_entity_poly.pdbx_strand_id
1 'polypeptide(L)'
;AIINRYGFNNDGIEAVTKRLNAQHRKRMPELVPDNSNNRVKNGGRAGSGILGVNIGKNKTTEDAAADYVKGVHALSQFADYL
;
A
#
# COMPACT_ATOMS: atom_id res chain seq x y z
N ALA A 1 -18.45 20.88 9.09
CA ALA A 1 -17.57 19.84 9.67
C ALA A 1 -18.03 18.47 9.19
N ILE A 2 -17.13 17.48 9.16
CA ILE A 2 -17.46 16.09 8.80
C ILE A 2 -17.27 15.23 10.06
N ILE A 3 -18.25 14.39 10.39
CA ILE A 3 -18.18 13.40 11.47
C ILE A 3 -18.19 12.01 10.83
N ASN A 4 -17.30 11.12 11.26
CA ASN A 4 -17.31 9.71 10.84
C ASN A 4 -17.08 8.78 12.04
N ARG A 5 -17.55 7.53 11.92
CA ARG A 5 -17.42 6.48 12.95
C ARG A 5 -17.14 5.11 12.31
N TYR A 6 -16.34 5.10 11.25
CA TYR A 6 -16.17 3.89 10.43
C TYR A 6 -15.41 2.76 11.13
N GLY A 7 -14.55 3.06 12.11
CA GLY A 7 -13.90 2.05 12.92
C GLY A 7 -12.97 1.11 12.14
N PHE A 8 -12.04 1.67 11.36
CA PHE A 8 -11.05 0.92 10.57
C PHE A 8 -11.65 -0.12 9.61
N ASN A 9 -12.66 0.28 8.83
CA ASN A 9 -13.33 -0.53 7.81
C ASN A 9 -12.44 -0.81 6.57
N ASN A 10 -11.37 -1.59 6.75
CA ASN A 10 -10.44 -1.97 5.69
C ASN A 10 -10.53 -3.47 5.39
N ASP A 11 -10.10 -3.86 4.19
CA ASP A 11 -10.18 -5.26 3.71
C ASP A 11 -9.09 -6.18 4.28
N GLY A 12 -8.30 -5.69 5.24
CA GLY A 12 -7.24 -6.44 5.89
C GLY A 12 -5.91 -6.44 5.12
N ILE A 13 -4.87 -6.87 5.83
CA ILE A 13 -3.47 -6.76 5.41
C ILE A 13 -3.16 -7.57 4.14
N GLU A 14 -3.78 -8.73 3.95
CA GLU A 14 -3.54 -9.61 2.81
C GLU A 14 -4.05 -8.96 1.51
N ALA A 15 -5.27 -8.42 1.54
CA ALA A 15 -5.87 -7.75 0.41
C ALA A 15 -5.07 -6.49 0.01
N VAL A 16 -4.60 -5.72 1.00
CA VAL A 16 -3.75 -4.54 0.78
C VAL A 16 -2.39 -4.94 0.20
N THR A 17 -1.74 -5.96 0.76
CA THR A 17 -0.44 -6.48 0.28
C THR A 17 -0.51 -6.89 -1.20
N LYS A 18 -1.60 -7.58 -1.60
CA LYS A 18 -1.81 -7.95 -3.01
C LYS A 18 -1.92 -6.73 -3.93
N ARG A 19 -2.61 -5.67 -3.50
CA ARG A 19 -2.74 -4.42 -4.28
C ARG A 19 -1.41 -3.71 -4.40
N LEU A 20 -0.67 -3.59 -3.29
CA LEU A 20 0.62 -2.91 -3.26
C LEU A 20 1.66 -3.63 -4.12
N ASN A 21 1.70 -4.96 -4.11
CA ASN A 21 2.55 -5.72 -5.02
C ASN A 21 2.25 -5.43 -6.51
N ALA A 22 0.97 -5.39 -6.88
CA ALA A 22 0.57 -5.09 -8.26
C ALA A 22 0.92 -3.64 -8.69
N GLN A 23 0.93 -2.70 -7.74
CA GLN A 23 1.33 -1.31 -7.97
C GLN A 23 2.85 -1.13 -7.97
N HIS A 24 3.56 -1.79 -7.06
CA HIS A 24 5.02 -1.72 -6.92
C HIS A 24 5.72 -2.18 -8.20
N ARG A 25 5.26 -3.28 -8.80
CA ARG A 25 5.74 -3.75 -10.12
C ARG A 25 5.54 -2.76 -11.26
N LYS A 26 4.58 -1.84 -11.15
CA LYS A 26 4.37 -0.77 -12.13
C LYS A 26 5.22 0.47 -11.84
N ARG A 27 5.66 0.65 -10.59
CA ARG A 27 6.50 1.76 -10.14
C ARG A 27 7.99 1.52 -10.36
N MET A 28 8.44 0.26 -10.30
CA MET A 28 9.77 -0.13 -10.72
C MET A 28 9.74 -0.45 -12.23
N PRO A 29 10.13 0.46 -13.13
CA PRO A 29 10.52 0.03 -14.45
C PRO A 29 11.73 -0.89 -14.26
N GLU A 30 11.67 -2.08 -14.86
CA GLU A 30 12.83 -2.94 -15.05
C GLU A 30 14.02 -2.07 -15.50
N LEU A 31 15.23 -2.32 -15.00
CA LEU A 31 16.47 -1.66 -15.45
C LEU A 31 16.82 -1.96 -16.93
N VAL A 32 15.86 -2.49 -17.69
CA VAL A 32 15.97 -2.84 -19.09
C VAL A 32 15.36 -1.67 -19.90
N PRO A 33 16.12 -1.03 -20.81
CA PRO A 33 15.55 0.00 -21.65
C PRO A 33 14.59 -0.66 -22.64
N ASP A 34 13.29 -0.57 -22.37
CA ASP A 34 12.28 -0.87 -23.37
C ASP A 34 12.21 0.29 -24.38
N ASN A 35 12.72 0.04 -25.58
CA ASN A 35 12.70 0.95 -26.72
C ASN A 35 11.32 0.97 -27.43
N SER A 36 10.29 0.37 -26.85
CA SER A 36 8.95 0.35 -27.44
C SER A 36 8.18 1.64 -27.14
N ASN A 37 7.84 2.37 -28.21
CA ASN A 37 7.08 3.62 -28.18
C ASN A 37 5.59 3.45 -27.81
N ASN A 38 5.20 2.39 -27.11
CA ASN A 38 3.80 2.10 -26.83
C ASN A 38 3.45 2.28 -25.34
N ARG A 39 3.62 3.52 -24.85
CA ARG A 39 3.09 3.92 -23.54
C ARG A 39 1.57 4.05 -23.63
N VAL A 40 0.86 2.95 -23.42
CA VAL A 40 -0.58 2.96 -23.15
C VAL A 40 -0.79 3.79 -21.87
N LYS A 41 -1.26 5.03 -22.04
CA LYS A 41 -1.58 5.98 -20.96
C LYS A 41 -2.84 5.52 -20.23
N ASN A 42 -2.74 4.51 -19.39
CA ASN A 42 -3.85 4.09 -18.54
C ASN A 42 -3.82 4.84 -17.19
N GLY A 43 -4.62 5.91 -17.13
CA GLY A 43 -5.33 6.39 -15.94
C GLY A 43 -4.53 6.75 -14.68
N GLY A 44 -4.27 8.05 -14.50
CA GLY A 44 -3.82 8.65 -13.24
C GLY A 44 -2.38 9.18 -13.30
N ARG A 45 -2.23 10.49 -13.52
CA ARG A 45 -0.96 11.26 -13.53
C ARG A 45 -0.31 11.41 -12.15
N ALA A 46 -0.36 10.40 -11.28
CA ALA A 46 0.55 10.36 -10.14
C ALA A 46 1.76 9.54 -10.59
N GLY A 47 2.92 10.17 -10.73
CA GLY A 47 4.18 9.44 -10.89
C GLY A 47 4.45 8.53 -9.67
N SER A 48 5.70 8.06 -9.51
CA SER A 48 6.17 7.43 -8.28
C SER A 48 6.21 8.45 -7.13
N GLY A 49 5.04 8.91 -6.68
CA GLY A 49 4.92 9.72 -5.48
C GLY A 49 5.23 8.87 -4.25
N ILE A 50 5.67 9.54 -3.19
CA ILE A 50 5.93 8.95 -1.88
C ILE A 50 4.66 8.23 -1.41
N LEU A 51 4.78 6.97 -0.99
CA LEU A 51 3.71 6.14 -0.45
C LEU A 51 3.85 6.00 1.07
N GLY A 52 2.89 6.58 1.79
CA GLY A 52 2.68 6.31 3.20
C GLY A 52 1.70 5.17 3.43
N VAL A 53 1.98 4.31 4.41
CA VAL A 53 1.08 3.21 4.78
C VAL A 53 0.73 3.28 6.27
N ASN A 54 -0.47 3.75 6.58
CA ASN A 54 -0.98 3.73 7.95
C ASN A 54 -1.38 2.31 8.36
N ILE A 55 -0.91 1.87 9.53
CA ILE A 55 -1.26 0.59 10.15
C ILE A 55 -2.00 0.80 11.48
N GLY A 56 -2.82 -0.16 11.87
CA GLY A 56 -3.60 -0.10 13.11
C GLY A 56 -3.99 -1.48 13.61
N LYS A 57 -4.32 -1.57 14.91
CA LYS A 57 -4.78 -2.81 15.53
C LYS A 57 -6.23 -3.15 15.17
N ASN A 58 -6.57 -4.43 15.21
CA ASN A 58 -7.96 -4.85 15.16
C ASN A 58 -8.67 -4.55 16.47
N LYS A 59 -9.99 -4.36 16.40
CA LYS A 59 -10.81 -3.92 17.55
C LYS A 59 -10.70 -4.87 18.73
N THR A 60 -10.75 -6.18 18.45
CA THR A 60 -10.80 -7.26 19.44
C THR A 60 -9.45 -7.86 19.79
N THR A 61 -8.35 -7.42 19.16
CA THR A 61 -7.02 -7.90 19.53
C THR A 61 -6.65 -7.39 20.91
N GLU A 62 -6.24 -8.31 21.78
CA GLU A 62 -5.72 -8.02 23.12
C GLU A 62 -4.28 -7.49 23.03
N ASP A 63 -3.38 -8.23 22.38
CA ASP A 63 -2.02 -7.78 22.12
C ASP A 63 -1.96 -6.87 20.89
N ALA A 64 -2.12 -5.57 21.11
CA ALA A 64 -2.01 -4.57 20.05
C ALA A 64 -0.64 -4.58 19.34
N ALA A 65 0.45 -4.91 20.05
CA ALA A 65 1.79 -4.89 19.49
C ALA A 65 1.94 -5.94 18.39
N ALA A 66 1.34 -7.13 18.57
CA ALA A 66 1.34 -8.17 17.54
C ALA A 66 0.71 -7.71 16.21
N ASP A 67 -0.37 -6.93 16.25
CA ASP A 67 -0.99 -6.37 15.03
C ASP A 67 -0.07 -5.36 14.33
N TYR A 68 0.60 -4.49 15.09
CA TYR A 68 1.55 -3.55 14.52
C TYR A 68 2.76 -4.26 13.91
N VAL A 69 3.33 -5.25 14.61
CA VAL A 69 4.44 -6.07 14.12
C VAL A 69 4.05 -6.77 12.81
N LYS A 70 2.86 -7.38 12.75
CA LYS A 70 2.33 -7.97 11.52
C LYS A 70 2.17 -6.94 10.40
N GLY A 71 1.67 -5.75 10.72
CA GLY A 71 1.57 -4.57 9.86
C GLY A 71 2.90 -4.21 9.20
N VAL A 72 3.92 -3.96 10.03
CA VAL A 72 5.27 -3.58 9.61
C VAL A 72 5.89 -4.65 8.72
N HIS A 73 5.87 -5.92 9.14
CA HIS A 73 6.50 -7.01 8.39
C HIS A 73 5.89 -7.19 7.00
N ALA A 74 4.57 -7.07 6.86
CA ALA A 74 3.94 -7.25 5.57
C ALA A 74 4.08 -6.04 4.66
N LEU A 75 3.99 -4.82 5.19
CA LEU A 75 3.76 -3.62 4.37
C LEU A 75 4.96 -2.68 4.23
N SER A 76 5.95 -2.74 5.12
CA SER A 76 7.09 -1.80 5.12
C SER A 76 7.88 -1.78 3.82
N GLN A 77 8.03 -2.94 3.16
CA GLN A 77 8.74 -3.05 1.88
C GLN A 77 8.13 -2.22 0.74
N PHE A 78 6.85 -1.82 0.87
CA PHE A 78 6.16 -1.02 -0.14
C PHE A 78 6.14 0.47 0.19
N ALA A 79 6.38 0.84 1.45
CA ALA A 79 6.13 2.17 1.95
C ALA A 79 7.43 2.98 2.04
N ASP A 80 7.38 4.23 1.64
CA ASP A 80 8.46 5.19 1.87
C ASP A 80 8.46 5.68 3.34
N TYR A 81 7.29 5.66 3.97
CA TYR A 81 7.11 5.87 5.41
C TYR A 81 5.89 5.09 5.92
N LEU A 82 5.91 4.77 7.21
CA LEU A 82 4.86 4.00 7.89
C LEU A 82 4.16 4.87 8.93
#